data_AF-A0A7X1A1Y7-F1
#
_entry.id   AF-A0A7X1A1Y7-F1
#
_cell.length_a   1.000
_cell.length_b   1.000
_cell.length_c   1.000
_cell.angle_alpha   90.00
_cell.angle_beta   90.00
_cell.angle_gamma   90.00
#
_symmetry.space_group_name_H-M   'P 1'
#
loop_
_entity.id
_entity.type
_entity.pdbx_description
1 polymer ?
#
loop_
_entity_poly.entity_id
_entity_poly.type
_entity_poly.pdbx_seq_one_letter_code
_entity_poly.pdbx_strand_id
1 'polypeptide(L)'
;MYGSSPRSSKIESYDYYAKQEQQRLQAKLENKDKELSSQERADIIAAQRALDKQMQKQHLQSEVPKKVSEIIEDGKQELARIDQLWVDLLADYADIVTQMENSFESKTGHALKEWMTQYRSYQIVPNENLIYDSKASLKLDK
;
A
#
# COMPACT_ATOMS: atom_id res chain seq x y z
N MET A 1 12.07 -11.94 14.76
CA MET A 1 11.32 -12.19 16.02
C MET A 1 10.27 -11.10 16.16
N TYR A 2 9.05 -11.32 15.65
CA TYR A 2 7.97 -10.35 15.77
C TYR A 2 7.30 -10.51 17.14
N GLY A 3 7.71 -9.69 18.11
CA GLY A 3 7.02 -9.59 19.39
C GLY A 3 5.66 -8.90 19.20
N SER A 4 4.60 -9.49 19.72
CA SER A 4 3.25 -8.91 19.65
C SER A 4 3.26 -7.49 20.20
N SER A 5 2.87 -6.52 19.37
CA SER A 5 2.79 -5.11 19.77
C SER A 5 1.83 -4.96 20.97
N PRO A 6 2.10 -4.07 21.94
CA PRO A 6 1.20 -3.80 23.07
C PRO A 6 -0.23 -3.42 22.66
N ARG A 7 -0.43 -3.01 21.41
CA ARG A 7 -1.74 -2.72 20.82
C ARG A 7 -2.45 -3.98 20.32
N SER A 8 -1.72 -4.96 19.78
CA SER A 8 -2.24 -6.28 19.35
C SER A 8 -2.75 -7.07 20.54
N SER A 9 -1.96 -7.15 21.61
CA SER A 9 -2.34 -7.86 22.83
C SER A 9 -3.56 -7.25 23.53
N LYS A 10 -3.73 -5.92 23.44
CA LYS A 10 -4.95 -5.23 23.92
C LYS A 10 -6.19 -5.53 23.07
N ILE A 11 -6.04 -5.66 21.74
CA ILE A 11 -7.15 -6.01 20.84
C ILE A 11 -7.55 -7.48 21.06
N GLU A 12 -6.60 -8.39 21.14
CA GLU A 12 -6.84 -9.81 21.43
C GLU A 12 -7.55 -10.01 22.78
N SER A 13 -7.17 -9.22 23.80
CA SER A 13 -7.86 -9.21 25.09
C SER A 13 -9.28 -8.64 25.00
N TYR A 14 -9.49 -7.55 24.24
CA TYR A 14 -10.82 -6.97 24.06
C TYR A 14 -11.76 -7.91 23.29
N ASP A 15 -11.28 -8.55 22.22
CA ASP A 15 -12.05 -9.51 21.44
C ASP A 15 -12.45 -10.73 22.27
N TYR A 16 -11.57 -11.18 23.17
CA TYR A 16 -11.90 -12.23 24.13
C TYR A 16 -13.10 -11.84 25.00
N TYR A 17 -13.08 -10.65 25.60
CA TYR A 17 -14.19 -10.17 26.44
C TYR A 17 -15.46 -9.88 25.63
N ALA A 18 -15.33 -9.34 24.42
CA ALA A 18 -16.47 -9.05 23.54
C ALA A 18 -17.17 -10.35 23.07
N LYS A 19 -16.39 -11.39 22.72
CA LYS A 19 -16.93 -12.72 22.39
C LYS A 19 -17.59 -13.38 23.60
N GLN A 20 -17.00 -13.27 24.79
CA GLN A 20 -17.58 -13.80 26.01
C GLN A 20 -18.94 -13.11 26.32
N GLU A 21 -19.02 -11.79 26.16
CA GLU A 21 -20.27 -11.05 26.34
C GLU A 21 -21.31 -11.39 25.28
N GLN A 22 -20.91 -11.59 24.02
CA GLN A 22 -21.81 -12.08 22.97
C GLN A 22 -22.41 -13.44 23.33
N GLN A 23 -21.60 -14.38 23.80
CA GLN A 23 -22.07 -15.70 24.24
C GLN A 23 -23.03 -15.58 25.42
N ARG A 24 -22.76 -14.68 26.38
CA ARG A 24 -23.66 -14.41 27.50
C ARG A 24 -25.01 -13.85 27.03
N LEU A 25 -25.00 -12.90 26.09
CA LEU A 25 -26.20 -12.32 25.50
C LEU A 25 -27.00 -13.35 24.69
N GLN A 26 -26.30 -14.21 23.94
CA GLN A 26 -26.92 -15.31 23.19
C GLN A 26 -27.58 -16.33 24.12
N ALA A 27 -26.90 -16.73 25.19
CA ALA A 27 -27.45 -17.64 26.20
C ALA A 27 -28.70 -17.06 26.88
N LYS A 28 -28.78 -15.73 27.05
CA LYS A 28 -30.01 -15.08 27.56
C LYS A 28 -31.18 -15.17 26.58
N LEU A 29 -30.93 -15.06 25.27
CA LEU A 29 -31.98 -15.20 24.25
C LEU A 29 -32.50 -16.63 24.12
N GLU A 30 -31.62 -17.61 24.34
CA GLU A 30 -31.91 -19.04 24.20
C GLU A 30 -32.46 -19.67 25.49
N ASN A 31 -32.39 -18.97 26.62
CA ASN A 31 -32.89 -19.45 27.90
C ASN A 31 -34.42 -19.64 27.86
N LYS A 32 -34.86 -20.90 27.85
CA LYS A 32 -36.27 -21.29 27.79
C LYS A 32 -37.00 -21.15 29.12
N ASP A 33 -36.27 -21.06 30.23
CA ASP A 33 -36.82 -20.94 31.58
C ASP A 33 -37.16 -19.49 31.95
N LYS A 34 -36.73 -18.52 31.12
CA LYS A 34 -36.99 -17.09 31.33
C LYS A 34 -37.73 -16.49 30.14
N GLU A 35 -39.00 -16.16 30.32
CA GLU A 35 -39.73 -15.36 29.33
C GLU A 35 -39.15 -13.94 29.28
N LEU A 36 -38.56 -13.60 28.13
CA LEU A 36 -38.16 -12.23 27.78
C LEU A 36 -39.31 -11.52 27.06
N SER A 37 -39.58 -10.29 27.46
CA SER A 37 -40.47 -9.41 26.71
C SER A 37 -39.92 -9.10 25.31
N SER A 38 -40.78 -8.65 24.40
CA SER A 38 -40.37 -8.24 23.05
C SER A 38 -39.32 -7.12 23.08
N GLN A 39 -39.42 -6.20 24.04
CA GLN A 39 -38.45 -5.10 24.18
C GLN A 39 -37.09 -5.60 24.65
N GLU A 40 -37.04 -6.47 25.69
CA GLU A 40 -35.78 -7.03 26.17
C GLU A 40 -35.06 -7.86 25.09
N ARG A 41 -35.81 -8.62 24.29
CA ARG A 41 -35.25 -9.33 23.14
C ARG A 41 -34.65 -8.35 22.12
N ALA A 42 -35.36 -7.28 21.79
CA ALA A 42 -34.88 -6.26 20.87
C ALA A 42 -33.60 -5.56 21.38
N ASP A 43 -33.55 -5.25 22.68
CA ASP A 43 -32.40 -4.61 23.32
C ASP A 43 -31.16 -5.52 23.32
N ILE A 44 -31.33 -6.83 23.60
CA ILE A 44 -30.24 -7.80 23.53
C ILE A 44 -29.69 -7.92 22.10
N ILE A 45 -30.56 -7.99 21.10
CA ILE A 45 -30.16 -8.03 19.68
C ILE A 45 -29.43 -6.74 19.29
N ALA A 46 -29.91 -5.58 19.75
CA ALA A 46 -29.26 -4.30 19.50
C ALA A 46 -27.86 -4.24 20.14
N ALA A 47 -27.73 -4.76 21.37
CA ALA A 47 -26.45 -4.84 22.07
C ALA A 47 -25.45 -5.77 21.35
N GLN A 48 -25.89 -6.94 20.86
CA GLN A 48 -25.05 -7.83 20.06
C GLN A 48 -24.54 -7.14 18.78
N ARG A 49 -25.43 -6.45 18.05
CA ARG A 49 -25.04 -5.69 16.85
C ARG A 49 -24.06 -4.55 17.16
N ALA A 50 -24.20 -3.90 18.30
CA ALA A 50 -23.29 -2.84 18.72
C ALA A 50 -21.89 -3.40 19.04
N LEU A 51 -21.82 -4.54 19.72
CA LEU A 51 -20.57 -5.25 20.00
C LEU A 51 -19.87 -5.68 18.69
N ASP A 52 -20.59 -6.26 17.74
CA ASP A 52 -20.04 -6.64 16.43
C ASP A 52 -19.42 -5.44 15.71
N LYS A 53 -20.15 -4.32 15.64
CA LYS A 53 -19.66 -3.08 15.02
C LYS A 53 -18.41 -2.56 15.71
N GLN A 54 -18.34 -2.66 17.03
CA GLN A 54 -17.19 -2.19 17.80
C GLN A 54 -15.95 -3.05 17.55
N MET A 55 -16.10 -4.39 17.52
CA MET A 55 -15.02 -5.31 17.17
C MET A 55 -14.51 -5.05 15.74
N GLN A 56 -15.41 -4.96 14.77
CA GLN A 56 -15.07 -4.64 13.38
C GLN A 56 -14.31 -3.31 13.28
N LYS A 57 -14.78 -2.27 13.97
CA LYS A 57 -14.11 -0.97 14.00
C LYS A 57 -12.69 -1.07 14.55
N GLN A 58 -12.47 -1.81 15.64
CA GLN A 58 -11.14 -1.98 16.23
C GLN A 58 -10.19 -2.73 15.28
N HIS A 59 -10.66 -3.82 14.66
CA HIS A 59 -9.88 -4.53 13.64
C HIS A 59 -9.50 -3.63 12.46
N LEU A 60 -10.45 -2.84 11.94
CA LEU A 60 -10.16 -1.90 10.87
C LEU A 60 -9.14 -0.85 11.31
N GLN A 61 -9.25 -0.34 12.54
CA GLN A 61 -8.30 0.63 13.08
C GLN A 61 -6.88 0.06 13.28
N SER A 62 -6.73 -1.26 13.47
CA SER A 62 -5.42 -1.89 13.60
C SER A 62 -4.84 -2.33 12.27
N GLU A 63 -5.65 -2.87 11.37
CA GLU A 63 -5.20 -3.51 10.14
C GLU A 63 -5.05 -2.53 8.97
N VAL A 64 -5.94 -1.53 8.86
CA VAL A 64 -5.87 -0.56 7.76
C VAL A 64 -4.54 0.21 7.76
N PRO A 65 -4.05 0.76 8.89
CA PRO A 65 -2.77 1.48 8.89
C PRO A 65 -1.58 0.58 8.51
N LYS A 66 -1.59 -0.70 8.91
CA LYS A 66 -0.53 -1.66 8.56
C LYS A 66 -0.50 -1.90 7.06
N LYS A 67 -1.65 -2.25 6.47
CA LYS A 67 -1.77 -2.48 5.03
C LYS A 67 -1.44 -1.25 4.21
N VAL A 68 -1.85 -0.06 4.66
CA VAL A 68 -1.47 1.20 4.01
C VAL A 68 0.04 1.40 4.05
N SER A 69 0.69 1.08 5.18
CA SER A 69 2.15 1.19 5.31
C SER A 69 2.88 0.18 4.41
N GLU A 70 2.38 -1.05 4.31
CA GLU A 70 2.89 -2.08 3.40
C GLU A 70 2.81 -1.62 1.94
N ILE A 71 1.64 -1.15 1.49
CA ILE A 71 1.45 -0.63 0.13
C ILE A 71 2.40 0.53 -0.18
N ILE A 72 2.58 1.44 0.78
CA ILE A 72 3.52 2.55 0.62
C ILE A 72 4.95 2.02 0.46
N GLU A 73 5.38 1.09 1.31
CA GLU A 73 6.74 0.55 1.28
C GLU A 73 7.02 -0.25 0.00
N ASP A 74 6.09 -1.08 -0.43
CA ASP A 74 6.17 -1.80 -1.72
C ASP A 74 6.31 -0.79 -2.88
N GLY A 75 5.54 0.30 -2.84
CA GLY A 75 5.64 1.38 -3.82
C GLY A 75 7.02 2.06 -3.83
N LYS A 76 7.67 2.23 -2.66
CA LYS A 76 9.04 2.78 -2.60
C LYS A 76 10.06 1.83 -3.23
N GLN A 77 9.95 0.54 -2.94
CA GLN A 77 10.88 -0.46 -3.47
C GLN A 77 10.77 -0.55 -4.99
N GLU A 78 9.54 -0.52 -5.52
CA GLU A 78 9.33 -0.54 -6.97
C GLU A 78 9.85 0.75 -7.63
N LEU A 79 9.65 1.92 -7.02
CA LEU A 79 10.24 3.16 -7.52
C LEU A 79 11.77 3.13 -7.51
N ALA A 80 12.40 2.60 -6.46
CA ALA A 80 13.85 2.46 -6.40
C ALA A 80 14.36 1.51 -7.50
N ARG A 81 13.61 0.44 -7.80
CA ARG A 81 13.92 -0.48 -8.91
C ARG A 81 13.82 0.23 -10.25
N ILE A 82 12.76 1.01 -10.47
CA ILE A 82 12.56 1.80 -11.69
C ILE A 82 13.67 2.84 -11.87
N ASP A 83 14.10 3.51 -10.80
CA ASP A 83 15.22 4.45 -10.84
C ASP A 83 16.50 3.79 -11.32
N GLN A 84 16.83 2.61 -10.77
CA GLN A 84 18.03 1.90 -11.18
C GLN A 84 17.96 1.47 -12.65
N LEU A 85 16.83 0.91 -13.07
CA LEU A 85 16.60 0.55 -14.47
C LEU A 85 16.69 1.77 -15.39
N TRP A 86 16.24 2.93 -14.94
CA TRP A 86 16.34 4.18 -15.70
C TRP A 86 17.80 4.63 -15.88
N VAL A 87 18.59 4.59 -14.81
CA VAL A 87 20.03 4.92 -14.87
C VAL A 87 20.76 3.98 -15.82
N ASP A 88 20.50 2.67 -15.72
CA ASP A 88 21.13 1.66 -16.58
C ASP A 88 20.74 1.87 -18.05
N LEU A 89 19.46 2.11 -18.33
CA LEU A 89 18.97 2.41 -19.68
C LEU A 89 19.63 3.66 -20.29
N LEU A 90 19.82 4.71 -19.48
CA LEU A 90 20.49 5.93 -19.94
C LEU A 90 21.96 5.70 -20.25
N ALA A 91 22.65 4.86 -19.48
CA ALA A 91 24.03 4.47 -19.73
C ALA A 91 24.14 3.66 -21.03
N ASP A 92 23.30 2.64 -21.21
CA ASP A 92 23.26 1.82 -22.43
C ASP A 92 22.96 2.68 -23.67
N TYR A 93 22.02 3.62 -23.55
CA TYR A 93 21.69 4.54 -24.64
C TYR A 93 22.88 5.41 -25.04
N ALA A 94 23.60 5.98 -24.06
CA ALA A 94 24.77 6.80 -24.32
C ALA A 94 25.91 6.01 -25.00
N ASP A 95 26.09 4.75 -24.60
CA ASP A 95 27.06 3.86 -25.23
C ASP A 95 26.67 3.55 -26.68
N ILE A 96 25.40 3.22 -26.94
CA ILE A 96 24.90 3.00 -28.31
C ILE A 96 25.10 4.24 -29.19
N VAL A 97 24.78 5.45 -28.69
CA VAL A 97 25.00 6.70 -29.43
C VAL A 97 26.48 6.86 -29.80
N THR A 98 27.38 6.55 -28.86
CA THR A 98 28.83 6.64 -29.07
C THR A 98 29.31 5.61 -30.10
N GLN A 99 28.83 4.36 -30.00
CA GLN A 99 29.15 3.31 -30.96
C GLN A 99 28.63 3.66 -32.37
N MET A 100 27.42 4.21 -32.47
CA MET A 100 26.86 4.66 -33.74
C MET A 100 27.66 5.84 -34.33
N GLU A 101 28.03 6.85 -33.53
CA GLU A 101 28.88 7.96 -33.99
C GLU A 101 30.21 7.44 -34.57
N ASN A 102 30.85 6.48 -33.90
CA ASN A 102 32.13 5.92 -34.30
C ASN A 102 32.06 4.94 -35.47
N SER A 103 30.89 4.37 -35.76
CA SER A 103 30.70 3.38 -36.84
C SER A 103 30.57 3.99 -38.23
N PHE A 104 30.35 5.32 -38.32
CA PHE A 104 30.18 6.02 -39.58
C PHE A 104 31.25 7.10 -39.77
N GLU A 105 31.52 7.46 -41.04
CA GLU A 105 32.37 8.61 -41.35
C GLU A 105 31.86 9.89 -40.67
N SER A 106 32.79 10.74 -40.22
CA SER A 106 32.57 11.83 -39.24
C SER A 106 31.30 12.67 -39.43
N LYS A 107 30.93 13.06 -40.65
CA LYS A 107 29.72 13.87 -40.88
C LYS A 107 28.42 13.09 -40.66
N THR A 108 28.39 11.83 -41.05
CA THR A 108 27.23 10.94 -40.87
C THR A 108 27.10 10.50 -39.42
N GLY A 109 28.24 10.15 -38.78
CA GLY A 109 28.27 9.82 -37.35
C GLY A 109 27.79 10.98 -36.46
N HIS A 110 28.23 12.21 -36.77
CA HIS A 110 27.81 13.39 -36.03
C HIS A 110 26.32 13.69 -36.18
N ALA A 111 25.79 13.62 -37.41
CA ALA A 111 24.36 13.82 -37.67
C ALA A 111 23.49 12.78 -36.95
N LEU A 112 23.92 11.52 -36.90
CA LEU A 112 23.23 10.45 -36.16
C LEU A 112 23.21 10.73 -34.67
N LYS A 113 24.34 11.16 -34.09
CA LYS A 113 24.40 11.55 -32.67
C LYS A 113 23.49 12.72 -32.33
N GLU A 114 23.48 13.76 -33.16
CA GLU A 114 22.58 14.90 -32.97
C GLU A 114 21.11 14.46 -33.00
N TRP A 115 20.75 13.64 -33.99
CA TRP A 115 19.39 13.10 -34.11
C TRP A 115 18.99 12.26 -32.89
N MET A 116 19.85 11.36 -32.44
CA MET A 116 19.60 10.54 -31.25
C MET A 116 19.50 11.41 -29.98
N THR A 117 20.37 12.40 -29.83
CA THR A 117 20.30 13.35 -28.70
C THR A 117 18.96 14.08 -28.67
N GLN A 118 18.46 14.53 -29.83
CA GLN A 118 17.14 15.14 -29.94
C GLN A 118 16.03 14.13 -29.62
N TYR A 119 16.12 12.91 -30.14
CA TYR A 119 15.16 11.85 -29.85
C TYR A 119 15.05 11.59 -28.33
N ARG A 120 16.18 11.55 -27.62
CA ARG A 120 16.21 11.44 -26.14
C ARG A 120 15.44 12.60 -25.50
N SER A 121 15.71 13.84 -25.90
CA SER A 121 15.04 15.01 -25.34
C SER A 121 13.51 14.98 -25.51
N TYR A 122 13.02 14.47 -26.64
CA TYR A 122 11.58 14.47 -26.94
C TYR A 122 10.84 13.22 -26.43
N GLN A 123 11.48 12.07 -26.39
CA GLN A 123 10.80 10.79 -26.14
C GLN A 123 11.20 10.14 -24.81
N ILE A 124 12.38 10.46 -24.28
CA ILE A 124 12.97 9.81 -23.10
C ILE A 124 12.83 10.73 -21.87
N VAL A 125 13.25 12.00 -21.96
CA VAL A 125 13.18 12.96 -20.82
C VAL A 125 11.77 13.16 -20.25
N PRO A 126 10.67 13.17 -21.04
CA PRO A 126 9.33 13.24 -20.44
C PRO A 126 8.99 12.08 -19.49
N ASN A 127 9.55 10.88 -19.73
CA ASN A 127 9.34 9.73 -18.85
C ASN A 127 10.13 9.86 -17.54
N GLU A 128 11.28 10.54 -17.57
CA GLU A 128 12.05 10.89 -16.38
C GLU A 128 11.25 11.79 -15.43
N ASN A 129 10.52 12.76 -15.99
CA ASN A 129 9.63 13.62 -15.21
C ASN A 129 8.50 12.85 -14.53
N LEU A 130 7.94 11.82 -15.18
CA LEU A 130 6.91 10.95 -14.58
C LEU A 130 7.46 10.16 -13.38
N ILE A 131 8.73 9.74 -13.42
CA ILE A 131 9.39 9.08 -12.29
C ILE A 131 9.51 10.06 -11.11
N TYR A 132 9.94 11.30 -11.37
CA TYR A 132 10.01 12.33 -10.33
C TYR A 132 8.65 12.70 -9.74
N ASP A 133 7.62 12.86 -10.57
CA ASP A 133 6.25 13.15 -10.13
C ASP A 133 5.67 12.01 -9.27
N SER A 134 6.00 10.76 -9.62
CA SER A 134 5.59 9.57 -8.85
C SER A 134 6.25 9.55 -7.47
N LYS A 135 7.52 9.95 -7.37
CA LYS A 135 8.24 10.10 -6.08
C LYS A 135 7.61 11.18 -5.19
N ALA A 136 7.31 12.34 -5.77
CA ALA A 136 6.68 13.45 -5.06
C ALA A 136 5.28 13.06 -4.53
N SER A 137 4.50 12.33 -5.33
CA SER A 137 3.15 11.88 -4.98
C SER A 137 3.13 10.90 -3.81
N LEU A 138 4.16 10.06 -3.65
CA LEU A 138 4.31 9.15 -2.53
C LEU A 138 4.83 9.82 -1.24
N LYS A 139 5.02 11.15 -1.26
CA LYS A 139 5.62 11.92 -0.14
C LYS A 139 6.93 11.30 0.33
N LEU A 140 7.78 10.92 -0.62
CA LEU A 140 9.11 10.39 -0.32
C LEU A 140 10.10 11.46 0.11
N ASP A 141 9.71 12.73 0.02
CA ASP A 141 10.47 13.84 0.60
C ASP A 141 10.09 14.05 2.07
N LYS A 142 11.02 13.70 2.95
CA LYS A 142 11.28 14.41 4.20
C LYS A 142 12.75 14.78 4.26
#